data_AF-A0A0Q8U5N0-F1
#
_entry.id   AF-A0A0Q8U5N0-F1
#
_cell.length_a   1.000
_cell.length_b   1.000
_cell.length_c   1.000
_cell.angle_alpha   90.00
_cell.angle_beta   90.00
_cell.angle_gamma   90.00
#
_symmetry.space_group_name_H-M   'P 1'
#
loop_
_entity.id
_entity.type
_entity.pdbx_description
1 polymer ?
#
loop_
_entity_poly.entity_id
_entity_poly.type
_entity_poly.pdbx_seq_one_letter_code
_entity_poly.pdbx_strand_id
1 'polypeptide(L)'
;MLRLVLAAALTAALAAPALAQEPAKPAASSAQCFRMSQIDNHTKGDNQTLYLSVRHRDVYRLDMSGSCLAGASSNDALVMTPTAGIDLICRPLDLDLKVRTSPGMLSPCIIKDITKLTPDQIAALPPKVKP
;
A
#
# COMPACT_ATOMS: atom_id res chain seq x y z
N MET A 1 37.22 -66.28 16.00
CA MET A 1 36.91 -66.77 14.63
C MET A 1 35.40 -66.75 14.52
N LEU A 2 34.71 -66.13 13.59
CA LEU A 2 35.04 -65.68 12.25
C LEU A 2 33.97 -64.63 11.86
N ARG A 3 34.41 -63.56 11.23
CA ARG A 3 33.62 -62.43 10.71
C ARG A 3 32.55 -62.92 9.72
N LEU A 4 31.44 -62.20 9.59
CA LEU A 4 30.93 -61.82 8.27
C LEU A 4 30.02 -60.59 8.39
N VAL A 5 30.54 -59.47 7.88
CA VAL A 5 29.83 -58.23 7.56
C VAL A 5 29.13 -58.45 6.23
N LEU A 6 27.86 -58.08 6.08
CA LEU A 6 27.28 -57.82 4.77
C LEU A 6 26.23 -56.71 4.87
N ALA A 7 26.47 -55.66 4.07
CA ALA A 7 25.69 -54.44 3.97
C ALA A 7 24.69 -54.51 2.80
N ALA A 8 23.52 -53.88 2.95
CA ALA A 8 22.64 -53.40 1.87
C ALA A 8 21.60 -52.45 2.53
N ALA A 9 21.73 -51.12 2.46
CA ALA A 9 21.45 -50.20 1.34
C ALA A 9 19.93 -49.87 1.17
N LEU A 10 19.66 -48.57 0.90
CA LEU A 10 18.39 -47.93 0.50
C LEU A 10 17.42 -47.60 1.66
N THR A 11 16.91 -46.39 1.90
CA THR A 11 16.81 -45.13 1.12
C THR A 11 16.65 -43.96 2.10
N ALA A 12 17.47 -42.92 1.98
CA ALA A 12 17.24 -41.65 2.68
C ALA A 12 16.13 -40.87 1.97
N ALA A 13 14.94 -40.86 2.56
CA ALA A 13 13.88 -39.94 2.16
C ALA A 13 14.25 -38.53 2.67
N LEU A 14 14.79 -37.69 1.79
CA LEU A 14 14.87 -36.25 2.03
C LEU A 14 13.43 -35.68 2.05
N ALA A 15 12.84 -35.59 3.23
CA ALA A 15 11.68 -34.75 3.45
C ALA A 15 12.14 -33.30 3.37
N ALA A 16 12.01 -32.70 2.18
CA ALA A 16 12.10 -31.25 2.05
C ALA A 16 10.97 -30.63 2.88
N PRO A 17 11.24 -29.66 3.78
CA PRO A 17 10.17 -28.88 4.34
C PRO A 17 9.59 -28.07 3.19
N ALA A 18 8.38 -28.41 2.77
CA ALA A 18 7.56 -27.51 1.98
C ALA A 18 7.31 -26.27 2.87
N LEU A 19 8.16 -25.26 2.71
CA LEU A 19 7.89 -23.91 3.18
C LEU A 19 6.61 -23.50 2.47
N ALA A 20 5.48 -23.68 3.15
CA ALA A 20 4.24 -23.01 2.83
C ALA A 20 4.60 -21.52 2.77
N GLN A 21 4.66 -21.00 1.55
CA GLN A 21 4.76 -19.58 1.29
C GLN A 21 3.44 -19.00 1.76
N GLU A 22 3.37 -18.66 3.04
CA GLU A 22 2.31 -17.82 3.57
C GLU A 22 2.23 -16.59 2.67
N PRO A 23 1.02 -16.17 2.22
CA PRO A 23 0.91 -15.00 1.38
C PRO A 23 1.59 -13.86 2.14
N ALA A 24 2.66 -13.31 1.57
CA ALA A 24 3.41 -12.25 2.19
C ALA A 24 2.44 -11.12 2.51
N LYS A 25 2.00 -11.06 3.77
CA LYS A 25 1.24 -9.93 4.30
C LYS A 25 2.11 -8.72 4.01
N PRO A 26 1.63 -7.69 3.28
CA PRO A 26 2.43 -6.53 2.97
C PRO A 26 3.10 -6.09 4.26
N ALA A 27 4.43 -6.12 4.29
CA ALA A 27 5.20 -5.68 5.44
C ALA A 27 4.67 -4.29 5.77
N ALA A 28 4.11 -4.11 6.96
CA ALA A 28 3.63 -2.81 7.42
C ALA A 28 4.83 -1.86 7.26
N SER A 29 4.77 -1.04 6.21
CA SER A 29 5.92 -0.23 5.83
C SER A 29 6.21 0.67 7.01
N SER A 30 7.48 0.75 7.44
CA SER A 30 7.91 1.74 8.42
C SER A 30 7.34 3.07 7.98
N ALA A 31 6.32 3.58 8.67
CA ALA A 31 5.51 4.69 8.18
C ALA A 31 6.43 5.90 8.01
N GLN A 32 6.87 6.13 6.77
CA GLN A 32 7.64 7.31 6.43
C GLN A 32 6.62 8.43 6.38
N CYS A 33 6.64 9.27 7.42
CA CYS A 33 5.73 10.40 7.47
C CYS A 33 6.06 11.38 6.36
N PHE A 34 5.04 12.05 5.83
CA PHE A 34 5.21 13.15 4.90
C PHE A 34 4.44 14.37 5.38
N ARG A 35 4.79 15.55 4.86
CA ARG A 35 4.02 16.76 5.16
C ARG A 35 2.88 16.96 4.18
N MET A 36 1.74 17.48 4.63
CA MET A 36 0.63 17.77 3.73
C MET A 36 1.04 18.83 2.69
N SER A 37 1.84 19.80 3.12
CA SER A 37 2.50 20.79 2.25
C SER A 37 3.44 20.23 1.18
N GLN A 38 3.82 18.95 1.25
CA GLN A 38 4.71 18.29 0.29
C GLN A 38 3.96 17.45 -0.75
N ILE A 39 2.63 17.41 -0.69
CA ILE A 39 1.81 16.71 -1.68
C ILE A 39 1.80 17.55 -2.96
N ASP A 40 2.41 17.01 -4.02
CA ASP A 40 2.50 17.68 -5.32
C ASP A 40 1.31 17.33 -6.22
N ASN A 41 0.92 16.05 -6.23
CA ASN A 41 -0.17 15.55 -7.05
C ASN A 41 -0.85 14.34 -6.40
N HIS A 42 -2.07 14.03 -6.85
CA HIS A 42 -2.77 12.81 -6.50
C HIS A 42 -3.33 12.14 -7.75
N THR A 43 -3.49 10.83 -7.72
CA THR A 43 -4.08 10.07 -8.82
C THR A 43 -4.89 8.92 -8.27
N LYS A 44 -6.15 8.85 -8.71
CA LYS A 44 -7.03 7.72 -8.38
C LYS A 44 -6.53 6.47 -9.12
N GLY A 45 -6.21 5.43 -8.36
CA GLY A 45 -5.90 4.10 -8.90
C GLY A 45 -7.16 3.32 -9.20
N ASP A 46 -8.01 3.16 -8.19
CA ASP A 46 -9.30 2.47 -8.27
C ASP A 46 -10.32 3.09 -7.29
N ASN A 47 -11.42 2.39 -7.00
CA ASN A 47 -12.47 2.92 -6.11
C ASN A 47 -12.11 2.91 -4.61
N GLN A 48 -10.96 2.35 -4.25
CA GLN A 48 -10.44 2.19 -2.89
C GLN A 48 -8.97 2.62 -2.75
N THR A 49 -8.26 2.90 -3.84
CA THR A 49 -6.84 3.22 -3.82
C THR A 49 -6.56 4.57 -4.46
N LEU A 50 -5.83 5.40 -3.73
CA LEU A 50 -5.34 6.71 -4.15
C LEU A 50 -3.82 6.74 -4.07
N TYR A 51 -3.15 7.21 -5.12
CA TYR A 51 -1.73 7.44 -5.12
C TYR A 51 -1.44 8.93 -4.90
N LEU A 52 -0.54 9.24 -3.99
CA LEU A 52 -0.05 10.60 -3.76
C LEU A 52 1.40 10.70 -4.22
N SER A 53 1.69 11.68 -5.06
CA SER A 53 3.06 12.12 -5.29
C SER A 53 3.44 13.13 -4.21
N VAL A 54 4.49 12.81 -3.46
CA VAL A 54 5.04 13.63 -2.41
C VAL A 54 6.49 13.96 -2.79
N ARG A 55 6.88 15.23 -2.68
CA ARG A 55 8.25 15.77 -2.77
C ARG A 55 9.30 14.86 -3.46
N HIS A 56 9.76 15.26 -4.63
CA HIS A 56 10.87 14.61 -5.35
C HIS A 56 10.64 13.13 -5.70
N ARG A 57 9.42 12.78 -6.16
CA ARG A 57 9.02 11.47 -6.72
C ARG A 57 8.73 10.36 -5.71
N ASP A 58 8.62 10.66 -4.42
CA ASP A 58 8.09 9.67 -3.50
C ASP A 58 6.60 9.45 -3.82
N VAL A 59 6.17 8.19 -3.90
CA VAL A 59 4.76 7.86 -4.13
C VAL A 59 4.23 7.11 -2.93
N TYR A 60 3.14 7.60 -2.37
CA TYR A 60 2.41 6.95 -1.30
C TYR A 60 1.12 6.37 -1.85
N ARG A 61 0.85 5.11 -1.53
CA ARG A 61 -0.43 4.45 -1.76
C ARG A 61 -1.28 4.59 -0.51
N LEU A 62 -2.45 5.17 -0.67
CA LEU A 62 -3.47 5.26 0.36
C LEU A 62 -4.58 4.29 0.01
N ASP A 63 -4.87 3.38 0.92
CA ASP A 63 -5.99 2.45 0.80
C ASP A 63 -7.15 2.92 1.66
N MET A 64 -8.34 2.94 1.09
CA MET A 64 -9.57 3.43 1.69
C MET A 64 -10.38 2.29 2.30
N SER A 65 -11.17 2.63 3.31
CA SER A 65 -12.23 1.78 3.81
C SER A 65 -13.43 1.87 2.87
N GLY A 66 -13.81 0.74 2.27
CA GLY A 66 -14.92 0.68 1.30
C GLY A 66 -14.59 1.37 -0.04
N SER A 67 -15.62 1.57 -0.87
CA SER A 67 -15.51 2.10 -2.24
C SER A 67 -15.84 3.59 -2.33
N CYS A 68 -15.34 4.39 -1.40
CA CYS A 68 -15.66 5.82 -1.29
C CYS A 68 -15.26 6.63 -2.55
N LEU A 69 -14.26 6.16 -3.32
CA LEU A 69 -13.79 6.83 -4.53
C LEU A 69 -14.61 6.44 -5.77
N ALA A 70 -15.66 5.62 -5.63
CA ALA A 70 -16.49 5.18 -6.76
C ALA A 70 -17.13 6.35 -7.52
N GLY A 71 -17.46 7.44 -6.83
CA GLY A 71 -17.96 8.67 -7.42
C GLY A 71 -16.89 9.71 -7.74
N ALA A 72 -15.61 9.42 -7.46
CA ALA A 72 -14.49 10.32 -7.73
C ALA A 72 -13.86 9.99 -9.09
N SER A 73 -13.64 11.00 -9.92
CA SER A 73 -12.72 11.01 -11.04
C SER A 73 -11.31 11.39 -10.58
N SER A 74 -10.29 11.03 -11.36
CA SER A 74 -8.91 11.49 -11.10
C SER A 74 -8.76 13.02 -11.17
N ASN A 75 -9.71 13.72 -11.80
CA ASN A 75 -9.75 15.18 -11.87
C ASN A 75 -10.68 15.83 -10.83
N ASP A 76 -11.39 15.04 -10.02
CA ASP A 76 -12.30 15.62 -9.05
C ASP A 76 -11.53 16.24 -7.90
N ALA A 77 -12.08 17.33 -7.35
CA ALA A 77 -11.49 18.02 -6.21
C ALA A 77 -11.58 17.12 -4.96
N LEU A 78 -10.52 16.36 -4.70
CA LEU A 78 -10.26 15.71 -3.42
C LEU A 78 -9.83 16.77 -2.42
N VAL A 79 -10.55 16.87 -1.31
CA VAL A 79 -10.25 17.79 -0.23
C VAL A 79 -9.49 17.01 0.83
N MET A 80 -8.21 17.32 0.97
CA MET A 80 -7.32 16.76 1.98
C MET A 80 -7.11 17.79 3.07
N THR A 81 -7.34 17.40 4.32
CA THR A 81 -7.13 18.26 5.48
C THR A 81 -6.39 17.52 6.59
N PRO A 82 -5.43 18.15 7.27
CA PRO A 82 -4.70 17.49 8.34
C PRO A 82 -5.59 17.44 9.58
N THR A 83 -5.65 16.29 10.23
CA THR A 83 -6.36 16.13 11.49
C THR A 83 -5.57 16.81 12.61
N ALA A 84 -6.25 17.56 13.48
CA ALA A 84 -5.64 18.29 14.61
C ALA A 84 -4.61 19.38 14.24
N GLY A 85 -4.58 19.85 12.99
CA GLY A 85 -3.71 20.96 12.57
C GLY A 85 -2.22 20.61 12.47
N ILE A 86 -1.88 19.32 12.56
CA ILE A 86 -0.51 18.83 12.42
C ILE A 86 -0.24 18.59 10.93
N ASP A 87 0.65 19.37 10.32
CA ASP A 87 1.03 19.23 8.90
C ASP A 87 1.80 17.93 8.60
N LEU A 88 2.06 17.07 9.60
CA LEU A 88 2.80 15.82 9.45
C LEU A 88 1.85 14.62 9.46
N ILE A 89 1.81 13.89 8.36
CA ILE A 89 0.96 12.72 8.15
C ILE A 89 1.81 11.47 8.29
N CYS A 90 1.57 10.70 9.36
CA CYS A 90 2.26 9.44 9.62
C CYS A 90 1.31 8.24 9.54
N ARG A 91 0.05 8.43 9.91
CA ARG A 91 -0.96 7.39 10.04
C ARG A 91 -2.22 7.77 9.27
N PRO A 92 -3.07 6.79 8.92
CA PRO A 92 -4.33 7.04 8.24
C PRO A 92 -5.23 8.10 8.92
N LEU A 93 -5.27 8.12 10.26
CA LEU A 93 -6.09 9.05 11.03
C LEU A 93 -5.56 10.49 11.05
N ASP A 94 -4.29 10.70 10.67
CA ASP A 94 -3.69 12.03 10.68
C ASP A 94 -4.15 12.86 9.45
N LEU A 95 -4.77 12.21 8.45
CA LEU A 95 -5.27 12.84 7.22
C LEU A 95 -6.78 12.59 7.05
N ASP A 96 -7.58 13.65 7.01
CA ASP A 96 -8.98 13.60 6.64
C ASP A 96 -9.11 13.82 5.13
N LEU A 97 -9.67 12.81 4.45
CA LEU A 97 -9.94 12.84 3.02
C LEU A 97 -11.44 12.98 2.78
N LYS A 98 -11.83 13.98 1.99
CA LYS A 98 -13.20 14.16 1.52
C LYS A 98 -13.26 14.17 0.00
N VAL A 99 -14.21 13.43 -0.56
CA VAL A 99 -14.48 13.39 -1.99
C VAL A 99 -15.63 14.32 -2.30
N ARG A 100 -15.47 15.17 -3.32
CA ARG A 100 -16.59 15.94 -3.86
C ARG A 100 -17.43 15.06 -4.78
N THR A 101 -18.57 14.58 -4.29
CA THR A 101 -19.48 13.72 -5.07
C THR A 101 -20.52 14.52 -5.85
N SER A 102 -20.84 15.75 -5.41
CA SER A 102 -21.72 16.67 -6.12
C SER A 102 -21.39 18.13 -5.77
N PRO A 103 -21.90 19.13 -6.53
CA PRO A 103 -21.72 20.53 -6.20
C PRO A 103 -22.22 20.81 -4.77
N GLY A 104 -21.31 21.24 -3.89
CA GLY A 104 -21.61 21.51 -2.48
C GLY A 104 -21.62 20.30 -1.53
N MET A 105 -21.51 19.06 -2.03
CA MET A 105 -21.46 17.87 -1.17
C MET A 105 -20.06 17.26 -1.10
N LEU A 106 -19.54 17.15 0.12
CA LEU A 106 -18.30 16.47 0.44
C LEU A 106 -18.63 15.21 1.24
N SER A 107 -18.26 14.05 0.71
CA SER A 107 -18.39 12.76 1.39
C SER A 107 -17.07 12.41 2.07
N PRO A 108 -17.04 12.08 3.37
CA PRO A 108 -15.83 11.63 4.04
C PRO A 108 -15.40 10.27 3.49
N CYS A 109 -14.11 10.12 3.24
CA CYS A 109 -13.50 8.85 2.92
C CYS A 109 -12.45 8.48 3.97
N ILE A 110 -12.71 7.35 4.64
CA ILE A 110 -11.83 6.87 5.70
C ILE A 110 -10.62 6.16 5.08
N ILE A 111 -9.43 6.65 5.38
CA ILE A 111 -8.18 5.99 5.02
C ILE A 111 -7.97 4.81 5.97
N LYS A 112 -7.73 3.63 5.42
CA LYS A 112 -7.42 2.40 6.14
C LYS A 112 -5.92 2.22 6.32
N ASP A 113 -5.14 2.51 5.28
CA ASP A 113 -3.69 2.30 5.30
C ASP A 113 -2.95 3.34 4.44
N ILE A 114 -1.70 3.61 4.82
CA ILE A 114 -0.78 4.49 4.09
C ILE A 114 0.54 3.76 3.93
N THR A 115 0.89 3.44 2.69
CA THR A 115 2.12 2.71 2.36
C THR A 115 2.99 3.53 1.41
N LYS A 116 4.27 3.72 1.74
CA LYS A 116 5.22 4.28 0.78
C LYS A 116 5.62 3.22 -0.24
N LEU A 117 5.53 3.56 -1.52
CA LEU A 117 5.93 2.67 -2.60
C LEU A 117 7.44 2.73 -2.83
N THR A 118 8.03 1.58 -3.12
CA THR A 118 9.43 1.49 -3.57
C THR A 118 9.55 1.92 -5.04
N PRO A 119 10.75 2.29 -5.52
CA PRO A 119 10.96 2.63 -6.93
C PRO A 119 10.47 1.54 -7.90
N ASP A 120 10.68 0.27 -7.54
CA ASP A 120 10.22 -0.88 -8.35
C ASP A 120 8.69 -0.98 -8.39
N GLN A 121 8.02 -0.74 -7.27
CA GLN A 121 6.56 -0.70 -7.20
C GLN A 121 5.98 0.47 -8.01
N ILE A 122 6.64 1.62 -7.99
CA ILE A 122 6.27 2.80 -8.79
C ILE A 122 6.45 2.51 -10.29
N ALA A 123 7.52 1.80 -10.67
CA ALA A 123 7.76 1.40 -12.06
C ALA A 123 6.73 0.38 -12.55
N ALA A 124 6.20 -0.46 -11.65
CA ALA A 124 5.15 -1.43 -11.94
C ALA A 124 3.74 -0.81 -12.03
N LEU A 125 3.55 0.45 -11.62
CA LEU A 125 2.25 1.12 -11.73
C LEU A 125 1.84 1.29 -13.21
N PRO A 126 0.57 1.04 -13.55
CA PRO A 126 0.07 1.34 -14.89
C PRO A 126 0.32 2.81 -15.28
N PRO A 127 0.67 3.12 -16.54
CA PRO A 127 1.00 4.49 -16.96
C PRO A 127 -0.11 5.52 -16.68
N LYS A 128 -1.36 5.07 -16.62
CA LYS A 128 -2.53 5.91 -16.37
C LYS A 128 -2.73 6.32 -14.90
N VAL A 129 -2.10 5.61 -13.96
CA VAL A 129 -2.27 5.86 -12.51
C VAL A 129 -0.99 6.38 -11.85
N LYS A 130 0.05 6.61 -12.65
CA LYS A 130 1.29 7.21 -12.19
C LYS A 130 1.06 8.73 -12.05
N PRO A 131 1.16 9.29 -10.83
CA PRO A 131 0.92 10.71 -10.59
C PRO A 131 2.02 11.62 -11.16
#